data_AF-A0A7C3ENS0-F1
#
_entry.id   AF-A0A7C3ENS0-F1
#
_cell.length_a   1.000
_cell.length_b   1.000
_cell.length_c   1.000
_cell.angle_alpha   90.00
_cell.angle_beta   90.00
_cell.angle_gamma   90.00
#
_symmetry.space_group_name_H-M   'P 1'
#
loop_
_entity.id
_entity.type
_entity.pdbx_description
1 polymer ?
#
loop_
_entity_poly.entity_id
_entity_poly.type
_entity_poly.pdbx_seq_one_letter_code
_entity_poly.pdbx_strand_id
1 'polypeptide(L)'
;MLHGGNMTLSHMKQILSSICISMLLCVGIFGACSERLYAEEVEGFGPCYTPEELAKVREWEKTWVGKKIDKTNVDQVAEFLPPAYVEVYKNNEKWNEKESYYFFIVPYQRYIETPGMIEATKQYAATVKTDAEGVITNYADIAGRPFPNPKTAMEHMYNFDFNTRGDANQKYRIGPVVETRARRERVSEQNMIEMFWVHRTDVEPKPALPNNSKGVLKTMFLHLFTPPEMVDTMMINTRYIDINKSDDGYLWYSQFRRIRRIQTTQRQDTIGGTDLTYDDEYCWDNHIPPNNWKLVGKKEMLCARH
;
A
#
# COMPACT_ATOMS: atom_id res chain seq x y z
N MET A 1 -45.90 -17.45 54.08
CA MET A 1 -44.42 -17.54 54.13
C MET A 1 -43.84 -16.42 53.28
N LEU A 2 -43.49 -15.30 53.89
CA LEU A 2 -42.73 -14.22 53.26
C LEU A 2 -41.73 -13.73 54.32
N HIS A 3 -40.47 -14.15 54.19
CA HIS A 3 -39.38 -13.66 55.04
C HIS A 3 -38.88 -12.34 54.44
N GLY A 4 -39.32 -11.22 55.01
CA GLY A 4 -38.74 -9.89 54.75
C GLY A 4 -37.45 -9.74 55.56
N GLY A 5 -36.31 -9.99 54.93
CA GLY A 5 -35.00 -9.69 55.52
C GLY A 5 -34.74 -8.19 55.49
N ASN A 6 -34.76 -7.54 56.66
CA ASN A 6 -34.31 -6.16 56.81
C ASN A 6 -32.80 -6.08 56.54
N MET A 7 -32.45 -5.46 55.42
CA MET A 7 -31.06 -5.17 55.08
C MET A 7 -30.52 -4.13 56.06
N THR A 8 -29.47 -4.48 56.79
CA THR A 8 -28.88 -3.58 57.80
C THR A 8 -28.12 -2.44 57.13
N LEU A 9 -28.05 -1.29 57.81
CA LEU A 9 -27.37 -0.09 57.32
C LEU A 9 -25.88 -0.35 56.95
N SER A 10 -25.24 -1.37 57.55
CA SER A 10 -23.87 -1.76 57.19
C SER A 10 -23.78 -2.49 55.85
N HIS A 11 -24.79 -3.32 55.51
CA HIS A 11 -24.88 -3.98 54.19
C HIS A 11 -25.14 -2.97 53.07
N MET A 12 -25.98 -1.95 53.31
CA MET A 12 -26.15 -0.85 52.36
C MET A 12 -24.85 -0.06 52.12
N LYS A 13 -24.04 0.17 53.16
CA LYS A 13 -22.74 0.85 53.03
C LYS A 13 -21.71 0.02 52.26
N GLN A 14 -21.68 -1.31 52.44
CA GLN A 14 -20.82 -2.20 51.65
C GLN A 14 -21.24 -2.24 50.17
N ILE A 15 -22.54 -2.32 49.89
CA ILE A 15 -23.05 -2.31 48.51
C ILE A 15 -22.78 -0.96 47.84
N LEU A 16 -23.01 0.17 48.53
CA LEU A 16 -22.68 1.50 48.01
C LEU A 16 -21.17 1.71 47.83
N SER A 17 -20.34 1.17 48.73
CA SER A 17 -18.88 1.20 48.60
C SER A 17 -18.40 0.38 47.40
N SER A 18 -18.97 -0.81 47.16
CA SER A 18 -18.63 -1.63 45.99
C SER A 18 -19.14 -1.03 44.68
N ILE A 19 -20.30 -0.37 44.67
CA ILE A 19 -20.83 0.32 43.48
C ILE A 19 -20.03 1.58 43.16
N CYS A 20 -19.59 2.34 44.17
CA CYS A 20 -18.71 3.49 43.97
C CYS A 20 -17.32 3.06 43.49
N ILE A 21 -16.77 1.96 44.00
CA ILE A 21 -15.48 1.41 43.52
C ILE A 21 -15.61 0.87 42.09
N SER A 22 -16.73 0.25 41.70
CA SER A 22 -16.95 -0.19 40.32
C SER A 22 -17.21 0.98 39.36
N MET A 23 -17.86 2.06 39.80
CA MET A 23 -18.00 3.28 38.97
C MET A 23 -16.67 4.05 38.84
N LEU A 24 -15.83 4.07 39.87
CA LEU A 24 -14.47 4.64 39.80
C LEU A 24 -13.54 3.82 38.89
N LEU A 25 -13.72 2.49 38.82
CA LEU A 25 -13.01 1.63 37.86
C LEU A 25 -13.53 1.77 36.42
N CYS A 26 -14.81 2.06 36.20
CA CYS A 26 -15.35 2.33 34.86
C CYS A 26 -15.04 3.73 34.32
N VAL A 27 -14.78 4.71 35.19
CA VAL A 27 -14.32 6.05 34.79
C VAL A 27 -12.79 6.09 34.54
N GLY A 28 -12.05 5.09 35.03
CA GLY A 28 -10.60 4.95 34.81
C GLY A 28 -10.16 4.37 33.46
N ILE A 29 -11.08 3.93 32.59
CA ILE A 29 -10.76 3.35 31.27
C ILE A 29 -11.10 4.30 30.11
N PHE A 30 -11.82 5.40 30.35
CA PHE A 30 -12.11 6.43 29.34
C PHE A 30 -11.23 7.69 29.45
N GLY A 31 -10.15 7.62 30.25
CA GLY A 31 -9.22 8.71 30.53
C GLY A 31 -7.81 8.49 29.97
N ALA A 32 -7.63 7.66 28.94
CA ALA A 32 -6.45 7.82 28.10
C ALA A 32 -6.67 9.11 27.30
N CYS A 33 -6.03 10.17 27.79
CA CYS A 33 -5.85 11.44 27.13
C CYS A 33 -5.87 11.23 25.61
N SER A 34 -6.90 11.74 24.93
CA SER A 34 -6.71 12.14 23.53
C SER A 34 -5.84 13.39 23.55
N GLU A 35 -4.58 13.22 23.97
CA GLU A 35 -3.53 14.06 23.41
C GLU A 35 -3.71 13.90 21.91
N ARG A 36 -4.07 15.00 21.26
CA ARG A 36 -4.01 15.08 19.82
C ARG A 36 -2.55 14.95 19.48
N LEU A 37 -2.08 13.71 19.35
CA LEU A 37 -0.71 13.46 18.99
C LEU A 37 -0.53 14.00 17.58
N TYR A 38 0.36 14.96 17.39
CA TYR A 38 0.63 15.51 16.08
C TYR A 38 1.31 14.45 15.21
N ALA A 39 1.17 14.54 13.89
CA ALA A 39 1.85 13.61 12.97
C ALA A 39 3.39 13.61 13.12
N GLU A 40 3.94 14.63 13.80
CA GLU A 40 5.36 14.77 14.15
C GLU A 40 5.81 13.85 15.29
N GLU A 41 4.90 13.38 16.13
CA GLU A 41 5.23 12.57 17.31
C GLU A 41 5.20 11.05 17.03
N VAL A 42 4.77 10.65 15.84
CA VAL A 42 4.92 9.27 15.36
C VAL A 42 6.20 9.20 14.54
N GLU A 43 7.29 8.74 15.16
CA GLU A 43 8.51 8.39 14.43
C GLU A 43 8.15 7.47 13.26
N GLY A 44 8.62 7.76 12.04
CA GLY A 44 8.20 7.10 10.79
C GLY A 44 7.16 7.84 9.95
N PHE A 45 6.44 8.79 10.53
CA PHE A 45 5.65 9.79 9.79
C PHE A 45 6.23 11.20 9.84
N GLY A 46 7.33 11.40 10.58
CA GLY A 46 8.07 12.67 10.67
C GLY A 46 8.63 13.17 9.33
N PRO A 47 9.28 14.35 9.32
CA PRO A 47 9.89 14.87 8.10
C PRO A 47 10.95 13.89 7.57
N CYS A 48 10.98 13.69 6.25
CA CYS A 48 11.96 12.80 5.61
C CYS A 48 13.41 13.28 5.74
N TYR A 49 13.56 14.57 6.06
CA TYR A 49 14.82 15.27 6.24
C TYR A 49 14.82 15.94 7.60
N THR A 50 15.95 15.85 8.29
CA THR A 50 16.29 16.77 9.38
C THR A 50 16.34 18.21 8.87
N PRO A 51 16.23 19.24 9.75
CA PRO A 51 16.36 20.64 9.33
C PRO A 51 17.65 20.91 8.54
N GLU A 52 18.76 20.27 8.90
CA GLU A 52 20.06 20.40 8.25
C GLU A 52 20.08 19.74 6.87
N GLU A 53 19.51 18.54 6.73
CA GLU A 53 19.37 17.88 5.42
C GLU A 53 18.43 18.67 4.50
N LEU A 54 17.31 19.17 5.05
CA LEU A 54 16.36 19.97 4.29
C LEU A 54 17.01 21.26 3.79
N ALA A 55 17.88 21.90 4.57
CA ALA A 55 18.63 23.07 4.12
C ALA A 55 19.51 22.77 2.90
N LYS A 56 20.12 21.57 2.83
CA LYS A 56 20.88 21.13 1.64
C LYS A 56 19.97 20.94 0.42
N VAL A 57 18.79 20.36 0.62
CA VAL A 57 17.77 20.24 -0.44
C VAL A 57 17.33 21.62 -0.92
N ARG A 58 17.08 22.57 -0.02
CA ARG A 58 16.72 23.96 -0.37
C ARG A 58 17.83 24.68 -1.12
N GLU A 59 19.09 24.41 -0.81
CA GLU A 59 20.20 24.96 -1.57
C GLU A 59 20.28 24.36 -2.98
N TRP A 60 20.12 23.05 -3.10
CA TRP A 60 20.05 22.36 -4.39
C TRP A 60 18.90 22.89 -5.27
N GLU A 61 17.72 23.12 -4.66
CA GLU A 61 16.55 23.66 -5.34
C GLU A 61 16.79 25.00 -6.04
N LYS A 62 17.60 25.90 -5.44
CA LYS A 62 17.93 27.20 -6.05
C LYS A 62 18.57 27.05 -7.43
N THR A 63 19.26 25.93 -7.66
CA THR A 63 19.93 25.63 -8.93
C THR A 63 19.03 24.86 -9.89
N TRP A 64 18.12 24.03 -9.38
CA TRP A 64 17.46 23.01 -10.19
C TRP A 64 15.96 23.23 -10.42
N VAL A 65 15.25 23.86 -9.48
CA VAL A 65 13.82 24.10 -9.62
C VAL A 65 13.50 24.91 -10.88
N GLY A 66 12.49 24.48 -11.62
CA GLY A 66 12.06 25.07 -12.88
C GLY A 66 12.87 24.62 -14.10
N LYS A 67 14.01 23.94 -13.92
CA LYS A 67 14.76 23.38 -15.05
C LYS A 67 13.98 22.24 -15.70
N LYS A 68 13.96 22.27 -17.03
CA LYS A 68 13.54 21.15 -17.86
C LYS A 68 14.69 20.16 -17.96
N ILE A 69 14.43 18.91 -17.57
CA ILE A 69 15.34 17.79 -17.76
C ILE A 69 14.89 16.99 -18.97
N ASP A 70 15.79 16.81 -19.93
CA ASP A 70 15.57 16.08 -21.18
C ASP A 70 16.86 15.35 -21.63
N LYS A 71 16.86 14.78 -22.83
CA LYS A 71 18.00 14.05 -23.41
C LYS A 71 19.33 14.81 -23.32
N THR A 72 19.32 16.14 -23.37
CA THR A 72 20.54 16.97 -23.42
C THR A 72 21.23 17.14 -22.07
N ASN A 73 20.49 16.94 -20.97
CA ASN A 73 20.98 17.25 -19.62
C ASN A 73 20.59 16.23 -18.54
N VAL A 74 19.91 15.13 -18.89
CA VAL A 74 19.53 14.06 -17.94
C VAL A 74 20.73 13.47 -17.20
N ASP A 75 21.91 13.42 -17.82
CA ASP A 75 23.14 12.96 -17.20
C ASP A 75 23.53 13.79 -15.96
N GLN A 76 23.14 15.07 -15.90
CA GLN A 76 23.46 15.95 -14.77
C GLN A 76 22.65 15.61 -13.51
N VAL A 77 21.56 14.85 -13.63
CA VAL A 77 20.72 14.39 -12.52
C VAL A 77 20.59 12.87 -12.48
N ALA A 78 21.38 12.15 -13.30
CA ALA A 78 21.30 10.69 -13.44
C ALA A 78 21.55 9.96 -12.13
N GLU A 79 22.32 10.55 -11.21
CA GLU A 79 22.52 9.97 -9.89
C GLU A 79 21.21 9.85 -9.09
N PHE A 80 20.21 10.70 -9.34
CA PHE A 80 18.92 10.70 -8.65
C PHE A 80 17.83 9.92 -9.40
N LEU A 81 18.17 9.22 -10.49
CA LEU A 81 17.22 8.50 -11.34
C LEU A 81 17.57 7.01 -11.43
N PRO A 82 16.56 6.13 -11.63
CA PRO A 82 16.83 4.75 -12.01
C PRO A 82 17.63 4.69 -13.34
N PRO A 83 18.62 3.80 -13.49
CA PRO A 83 19.41 3.69 -14.72
C PRO A 83 18.56 3.48 -15.98
N ALA A 84 17.46 2.72 -15.87
CA ALA A 84 16.52 2.50 -16.96
C ALA A 84 15.85 3.80 -17.43
N TYR A 85 15.57 4.74 -16.53
CA TYR A 85 14.99 6.04 -16.90
C TYR A 85 16.01 6.88 -17.67
N VAL A 86 17.27 6.88 -17.23
CA VAL A 86 18.34 7.59 -17.96
C VAL A 86 18.51 7.01 -19.37
N GLU A 87 18.43 5.68 -19.53
CA GLU A 87 18.49 5.00 -20.84
C GLU A 87 17.36 5.48 -21.78
N VAL A 88 16.12 5.49 -21.29
CA VAL A 88 14.94 5.88 -22.08
C VAL A 88 15.04 7.32 -22.56
N TYR A 89 15.53 8.25 -21.72
CA TYR A 89 15.70 9.65 -22.10
C TYR A 89 16.81 9.83 -23.13
N LYS A 90 17.93 9.11 -22.98
CA LYS A 90 19.08 9.21 -23.89
C LYS A 90 18.83 8.55 -25.24
N ASN A 91 18.08 7.46 -25.25
CA ASN A 91 17.86 6.63 -26.44
C ASN A 91 16.38 6.57 -26.82
N ASN A 92 15.67 7.70 -26.70
CA ASN A 92 14.25 7.81 -27.01
C ASN A 92 13.91 7.32 -28.43
N GLU A 93 14.84 7.43 -29.37
CA GLU A 93 14.72 6.88 -30.73
C GLU A 93 14.57 5.35 -30.79
N LYS A 94 15.14 4.59 -29.84
CA LYS A 94 14.94 3.13 -29.77
C LYS A 94 13.49 2.78 -29.46
N TRP A 95 12.84 3.66 -28.71
CA TRP A 95 11.41 3.58 -28.37
C TRP A 95 10.54 4.23 -29.45
N ASN A 96 11.16 4.59 -30.59
CA ASN A 96 10.54 5.24 -31.72
C ASN A 96 9.81 6.52 -31.27
N GLU A 97 10.32 7.23 -30.26
CA GLU A 97 9.79 8.52 -29.83
C GLU A 97 10.54 9.66 -30.54
N LYS A 98 9.81 10.56 -31.20
CA LYS A 98 10.41 11.65 -31.99
C LYS A 98 10.81 12.82 -31.10
N GLU A 99 10.04 13.05 -30.04
CA GLU A 99 10.31 14.12 -29.10
C GLU A 99 11.18 13.57 -27.96
N SER A 100 12.00 14.42 -27.33
CA SER A 100 12.66 13.97 -26.11
C SER A 100 11.60 13.85 -25.01
N TYR A 101 11.62 12.74 -24.26
CA TYR A 101 11.00 12.73 -22.94
C TYR A 101 11.59 13.86 -22.10
N TYR A 102 10.75 14.46 -21.25
CA TYR A 102 11.19 15.50 -20.34
C TYR A 102 10.36 15.52 -19.07
N PHE A 103 10.94 16.09 -18.02
CA PHE A 103 10.23 16.48 -16.82
C PHE A 103 10.77 17.82 -16.31
N PHE A 104 10.02 18.46 -15.42
CA PHE A 104 10.48 19.66 -14.72
C PHE A 104 10.81 19.30 -13.29
N ILE A 105 11.91 19.86 -12.79
CA ILE A 105 12.21 19.78 -11.37
C ILE A 105 11.34 20.81 -10.64
N VAL A 106 10.63 20.36 -9.61
CA VAL A 106 9.80 21.19 -8.75
C VAL A 106 10.37 21.22 -7.34
N PRO A 107 10.01 22.20 -6.50
CA PRO A 107 10.44 22.21 -5.11
C PRO A 107 10.02 20.92 -4.40
N TYR A 108 10.87 20.44 -3.49
CA TYR A 108 10.55 19.38 -2.56
C TYR A 108 9.28 19.72 -1.79
N GLN A 109 8.37 18.76 -1.84
CA GLN A 109 7.17 18.73 -1.03
C GLN A 109 7.19 17.43 -0.23
N ARG A 110 6.94 17.56 1.07
CA ARG A 110 6.77 16.40 1.93
C ARG A 110 5.52 15.64 1.51
N TYR A 111 5.65 14.33 1.37
CA TYR A 111 4.51 13.44 1.29
C TYR A 111 3.87 13.33 2.68
N ILE A 112 2.58 13.62 2.77
CA ILE A 112 1.81 13.53 4.01
C ILE A 112 0.84 12.36 3.86
N GLU A 113 0.88 11.47 4.84
CA GLU A 113 0.04 10.27 4.90
C GLU A 113 -1.40 10.61 5.28
N THR A 114 -2.33 9.71 4.96
CA THR A 114 -3.74 9.95 5.29
C THR A 114 -3.97 9.93 6.80
N PRO A 115 -4.98 10.65 7.32
CA PRO A 115 -5.33 10.57 8.74
C PRO A 115 -5.60 9.13 9.20
N GLY A 116 -6.30 8.33 8.38
CA GLY A 116 -6.57 6.92 8.67
C GLY A 116 -5.30 6.08 8.82
N MET A 117 -4.31 6.28 7.94
CA MET A 117 -3.02 5.60 8.06
C MET A 117 -2.28 5.99 9.34
N ILE A 118 -2.26 7.28 9.68
CA ILE A 118 -1.58 7.77 10.88
C ILE A 118 -2.25 7.19 12.14
N GLU A 119 -3.59 7.23 12.22
CA GLU A 119 -4.35 6.68 13.34
C GLU A 119 -4.17 5.17 13.50
N ALA A 120 -4.31 4.42 12.40
CA ALA A 120 -4.13 2.97 12.42
C ALA A 120 -2.70 2.60 12.84
N THR A 121 -1.69 3.31 12.35
CA THR A 121 -0.31 3.04 12.73
C THR A 121 -0.06 3.27 14.22
N LYS A 122 -0.56 4.40 14.77
CA LYS A 122 -0.47 4.67 16.21
C LYS A 122 -1.09 3.55 17.04
N GLN A 123 -2.20 3.00 16.56
CA GLN A 123 -2.92 1.93 17.23
C GLN A 123 -2.20 0.57 17.13
N TYR A 124 -1.69 0.22 15.95
CA TYR A 124 -1.29 -1.16 15.66
C TYR A 124 0.22 -1.41 15.61
N ALA A 125 1.07 -0.40 15.39
CA ALA A 125 2.51 -0.61 15.22
C ALA A 125 3.17 -1.30 16.43
N ALA A 126 2.76 -0.94 17.65
CA ALA A 126 3.26 -1.58 18.88
C ALA A 126 2.70 -3.00 19.11
N THR A 127 1.71 -3.42 18.32
CA THR A 127 1.04 -4.73 18.45
C THR A 127 1.53 -5.76 17.44
N VAL A 128 2.42 -5.37 16.52
CA VAL A 128 2.97 -6.25 15.49
C VAL A 128 3.75 -7.39 16.14
N LYS A 129 3.46 -8.62 15.69
CA LYS A 129 4.15 -9.84 16.14
C LYS A 129 4.78 -10.53 14.95
N THR A 130 6.06 -10.83 15.04
CA THR A 130 6.78 -11.59 14.01
C THR A 130 7.25 -12.94 14.52
N ASP A 131 7.40 -13.92 13.64
CA ASP A 131 8.14 -15.14 13.92
C ASP A 131 9.68 -14.92 13.84
N ALA A 132 10.45 -16.01 13.90
CA ALA A 132 11.91 -15.95 13.89
C ALA A 132 12.48 -15.49 12.53
N GLU A 133 11.72 -15.70 11.46
CA GLU A 133 12.03 -15.32 10.08
C GLU A 133 11.58 -13.88 9.77
N GLY A 134 10.88 -13.23 10.70
CA GLY A 134 10.41 -11.85 10.56
C GLY A 134 9.03 -11.75 9.90
N VAL A 135 8.32 -12.86 9.69
CA VAL A 135 6.98 -12.89 9.10
C VAL A 135 5.95 -12.40 10.12
N ILE A 136 5.09 -11.45 9.75
CA ILE A 136 4.02 -10.97 10.63
C ILE A 136 2.97 -12.06 10.86
N THR A 137 2.75 -12.44 12.11
CA THR A 137 1.85 -13.54 12.53
C THR A 137 0.43 -13.08 12.85
N ASN A 138 0.23 -11.81 13.21
CA ASN A 138 -1.08 -11.19 13.42
C ASN A 138 -1.51 -10.31 12.24
N TYR A 139 -1.13 -10.70 11.03
CA TYR A 139 -1.26 -9.89 9.80
C TYR A 139 -2.70 -9.36 9.60
N ALA A 140 -3.71 -10.21 9.77
CA ALA A 140 -5.12 -9.84 9.58
C ALA A 140 -5.66 -8.80 10.59
N ASP A 141 -5.02 -8.68 11.75
CA ASP A 141 -5.54 -7.94 12.90
C ASP A 141 -4.94 -6.53 13.04
N ILE A 142 -4.06 -6.14 12.10
CA ILE A 142 -3.34 -4.87 12.11
C ILE A 142 -3.58 -4.07 10.84
N ALA A 143 -3.42 -2.75 10.95
CA ALA A 143 -3.50 -1.81 9.83
C ALA A 143 -2.53 -0.63 10.04
N GLY A 144 -2.36 0.20 9.02
CA GLY A 144 -1.36 1.27 9.03
C GLY A 144 0.05 0.74 8.72
N ARG A 145 1.08 1.55 8.98
CA ARG A 145 2.48 1.20 8.74
C ARG A 145 2.99 0.33 9.91
N PRO A 146 3.26 -0.98 9.71
CA PRO A 146 3.56 -1.89 10.81
C PRO A 146 4.88 -1.54 11.52
N PHE A 147 5.88 -1.04 10.77
CA PHE A 147 7.20 -0.72 11.31
C PHE A 147 7.55 0.74 11.00
N PRO A 148 7.09 1.72 11.78
CA PRO A 148 7.35 3.13 11.48
C PRO A 148 8.85 3.47 11.43
N ASN A 149 9.67 2.76 12.23
CA ASN A 149 11.12 2.84 12.23
C ASN A 149 11.73 1.50 11.78
N PRO A 150 11.67 1.17 10.47
CA PRO A 150 12.13 -0.12 9.97
C PRO A 150 13.66 -0.24 10.08
N LYS A 151 14.13 -1.36 10.63
CA LYS A 151 15.55 -1.68 10.86
C LYS A 151 16.05 -2.81 9.96
N THR A 152 15.14 -3.69 9.54
CA THR A 152 15.47 -4.86 8.73
C THR A 152 14.86 -4.74 7.33
N ALA A 153 15.38 -5.53 6.38
CA ALA A 153 14.82 -5.59 5.03
C ALA A 153 13.35 -6.04 5.06
N MET A 154 13.01 -7.02 5.91
CA MET A 154 11.65 -7.50 6.08
C MET A 154 10.70 -6.39 6.57
N GLU A 155 11.13 -5.57 7.53
CA GLU A 155 10.32 -4.45 8.03
C GLU A 155 10.03 -3.41 6.94
N HIS A 156 11.03 -3.09 6.10
CA HIS A 156 10.82 -2.23 4.94
C HIS A 156 9.82 -2.82 3.93
N MET A 157 9.92 -4.12 3.67
CA MET A 157 9.04 -4.80 2.73
C MET A 157 7.60 -4.90 3.25
N TYR A 158 7.41 -5.14 4.55
CA TYR A 158 6.08 -5.08 5.16
C TYR A 158 5.49 -3.68 5.13
N ASN A 159 6.28 -2.63 5.36
CA ASN A 159 5.79 -1.26 5.15
C ASN A 159 5.37 -1.01 3.70
N PHE A 160 6.09 -1.57 2.73
CA PHE A 160 5.72 -1.46 1.32
C PHE A 160 4.39 -2.17 1.02
N ASP A 161 4.19 -3.37 1.57
CA ASP A 161 2.96 -4.17 1.42
C ASP A 161 1.73 -3.46 2.03
N PHE A 162 1.91 -2.88 3.23
CA PHE A 162 0.88 -2.16 3.98
C PHE A 162 0.60 -0.73 3.48
N ASN A 163 1.27 -0.26 2.42
CA ASN A 163 0.95 1.05 1.85
C ASN A 163 -0.52 1.09 1.40
N THR A 164 -1.29 2.03 1.95
CA THR A 164 -2.71 2.15 1.61
C THR A 164 -2.91 2.53 0.15
N ARG A 165 -3.94 1.94 -0.45
CA ARG A 165 -4.45 2.27 -1.79
C ARG A 165 -5.92 2.67 -1.72
N GLY A 166 -6.37 3.04 -0.51
CA GLY A 166 -7.77 3.07 -0.12
C GLY A 166 -8.32 1.67 0.17
N ASP A 167 -9.29 1.60 1.07
CA ASP A 167 -9.93 0.33 1.48
C ASP A 167 -10.71 -0.37 0.36
N ALA A 168 -11.11 0.40 -0.65
CA ALA A 168 -11.54 -0.05 -1.96
C ALA A 168 -11.18 1.05 -2.97
N ASN A 169 -10.81 0.67 -4.19
CA ASN A 169 -10.52 1.63 -5.24
C ASN A 169 -11.00 1.13 -6.60
N GLN A 170 -11.28 2.07 -7.49
CA GLN A 170 -11.57 1.81 -8.90
C GLN A 170 -10.65 2.67 -9.75
N LYS A 171 -10.02 2.05 -10.74
CA LYS A 171 -9.08 2.69 -11.66
C LYS A 171 -9.49 2.37 -13.08
N TYR A 172 -9.84 3.42 -13.81
CA TYR A 172 -9.94 3.35 -15.26
C TYR A 172 -8.57 3.64 -15.85
N ARG A 173 -8.00 2.69 -16.60
CA ARG A 173 -6.66 2.79 -17.17
C ARG A 173 -6.75 2.69 -18.68
N ILE A 174 -6.08 3.62 -19.35
CA ILE A 174 -5.83 3.57 -20.79
C ILE A 174 -4.33 3.65 -20.96
N GLY A 175 -3.74 2.62 -21.54
CA GLY A 175 -2.29 2.51 -21.72
C GLY A 175 -1.94 2.00 -23.11
N PRO A 176 -1.04 2.67 -23.86
CA PRO A 176 -0.47 2.08 -25.06
C PRO A 176 0.47 0.93 -24.68
N VAL A 177 0.39 -0.17 -25.42
CA VAL A 177 1.48 -1.15 -25.47
C VAL A 177 2.49 -0.63 -26.47
N VAL A 178 3.67 -0.26 -25.97
CA VAL A 178 4.75 0.35 -26.75
C VAL A 178 5.67 -0.74 -27.25
N GLU A 179 6.04 -0.69 -28.52
CA GLU A 179 7.02 -1.57 -29.12
C GLU A 179 7.99 -0.79 -30.01
N THR A 180 9.22 -1.26 -30.13
CA THR A 180 10.32 -0.51 -30.75
C THR A 180 10.09 -0.25 -32.24
N ARG A 181 9.34 -1.08 -32.96
CA ARG A 181 9.12 -0.91 -34.41
C ARG A 181 7.98 0.05 -34.71
N ALA A 182 6.80 -0.12 -34.11
CA ALA A 182 5.60 0.65 -34.44
C ALA A 182 5.28 1.81 -33.49
N ARG A 183 6.09 2.10 -32.45
CA ARG A 183 5.80 3.05 -31.34
C ARG A 183 4.68 2.58 -30.42
N ARG A 184 3.58 2.13 -31.01
CA ARG A 184 2.39 1.66 -30.31
C ARG A 184 1.83 0.49 -31.10
N GLU A 185 1.90 -0.70 -30.50
CA GLU A 185 1.32 -1.92 -31.04
C GLU A 185 -0.21 -1.87 -30.97
N ARG A 186 -0.72 -1.58 -29.77
CA ARG A 186 -2.16 -1.50 -29.44
C ARG A 186 -2.38 -0.56 -28.26
N VAL A 187 -3.65 -0.31 -27.93
CA VAL A 187 -4.02 0.26 -26.63
C VAL A 187 -4.80 -0.78 -25.85
N SER A 188 -4.51 -0.81 -24.57
CA SER A 188 -5.33 -1.49 -23.58
C SER A 188 -6.12 -0.44 -22.82
N GLU A 189 -7.43 -0.67 -22.74
CA GLU A 189 -8.36 0.10 -21.95
C GLU A 189 -9.03 -0.87 -21.00
N GLN A 190 -8.94 -0.57 -19.71
CA GLN A 190 -9.39 -1.48 -18.68
C GLN A 190 -9.98 -0.72 -17.50
N ASN A 191 -11.04 -1.27 -16.93
CA ASN A 191 -11.53 -0.87 -15.63
C ASN A 191 -11.13 -1.91 -14.59
N MET A 192 -10.41 -1.48 -13.58
CA MET A 192 -9.97 -2.33 -12.48
C MET A 192 -10.62 -1.85 -11.18
N ILE A 193 -11.18 -2.79 -10.42
CA ILE A 193 -11.78 -2.54 -9.11
C ILE A 193 -11.06 -3.43 -8.11
N GLU A 194 -10.62 -2.86 -7.00
CA GLU A 194 -9.99 -3.59 -5.90
C GLU A 194 -10.70 -3.31 -4.58
N MET A 195 -10.76 -4.35 -3.75
CA MET A 195 -11.31 -4.30 -2.41
C MET A 195 -10.37 -5.00 -1.43
N PHE A 196 -9.99 -4.29 -0.37
CA PHE A 196 -9.16 -4.83 0.70
C PHE A 196 -10.06 -5.31 1.84
N TRP A 197 -9.85 -6.57 2.24
CA TRP A 197 -10.60 -7.22 3.31
C TRP A 197 -9.97 -7.04 4.68
N VAL A 198 -8.67 -6.75 4.71
CA VAL A 198 -7.85 -6.46 5.90
C VAL A 198 -7.00 -5.20 5.64
N HIS A 199 -6.28 -4.72 6.65
CA HIS A 199 -5.49 -3.48 6.61
C HIS A 199 -6.28 -2.21 6.27
N ARG A 200 -7.57 -2.21 6.58
CA ARG A 200 -8.47 -1.10 6.30
C ARG A 200 -8.21 0.06 7.25
N THR A 201 -8.07 1.26 6.71
CA THR A 201 -7.67 2.46 7.49
C THR A 201 -8.70 3.58 7.48
N ASP A 202 -9.58 3.63 6.48
CA ASP A 202 -10.36 4.84 6.20
C ASP A 202 -11.87 4.64 6.39
N VAL A 203 -12.41 3.45 6.10
CA VAL A 203 -13.85 3.15 6.07
C VAL A 203 -14.15 1.93 6.93
N GLU A 204 -14.98 2.14 7.95
CA GLU A 204 -15.50 1.06 8.79
C GLU A 204 -16.18 -0.04 7.96
N PRO A 205 -16.05 -1.31 8.33
CA PRO A 205 -15.35 -1.81 9.53
C PRO A 205 -13.81 -1.87 9.37
N LYS A 206 -13.08 -1.48 10.44
CA LYS A 206 -11.61 -1.52 10.55
C LYS A 206 -11.14 -2.45 11.69
N PRO A 207 -9.94 -3.06 11.59
CA PRO A 207 -9.00 -3.04 10.47
C PRO A 207 -9.38 -4.04 9.37
N ALA A 208 -10.46 -4.79 9.54
CA ALA A 208 -10.87 -5.85 8.63
C ALA A 208 -12.40 -5.94 8.53
N LEU A 209 -12.86 -6.50 7.40
CA LEU A 209 -14.27 -6.80 7.19
C LEU A 209 -14.73 -7.97 8.07
N PRO A 210 -15.95 -7.93 8.63
CA PRO A 210 -16.51 -9.05 9.36
C PRO A 210 -16.72 -10.25 8.42
N ASN A 211 -16.76 -11.45 9.00
CA ASN A 211 -17.05 -12.70 8.29
C ASN A 211 -16.04 -13.10 7.20
N ASN A 212 -14.79 -12.65 7.29
CA ASN A 212 -13.68 -13.07 6.42
C ASN A 212 -13.14 -14.48 6.78
N SER A 213 -14.02 -15.47 6.92
CA SER A 213 -13.68 -16.85 7.31
C SER A 213 -12.75 -17.57 6.33
N LYS A 214 -12.69 -17.09 5.07
CA LYS A 214 -11.80 -17.62 4.04
C LYS A 214 -10.39 -17.03 4.07
N GLY A 215 -10.13 -16.06 4.96
CA GLY A 215 -8.84 -15.38 5.10
C GLY A 215 -8.44 -14.64 3.83
N VAL A 216 -9.35 -13.90 3.21
CA VAL A 216 -9.08 -13.09 2.02
C VAL A 216 -8.30 -11.85 2.43
N LEU A 217 -7.24 -11.51 1.70
CA LEU A 217 -6.48 -10.29 1.85
C LEU A 217 -7.10 -9.18 1.00
N LYS A 218 -7.20 -9.42 -0.31
CA LYS A 218 -7.82 -8.52 -1.28
C LYS A 218 -8.48 -9.28 -2.41
N THR A 219 -9.43 -8.62 -3.07
CA THR A 219 -10.05 -9.09 -4.31
C THR A 219 -9.91 -8.01 -5.37
N MET A 220 -9.49 -8.42 -6.56
CA MET A 220 -9.38 -7.56 -7.74
C MET A 220 -10.33 -8.07 -8.82
N PHE A 221 -11.06 -7.16 -9.44
CA PHE A 221 -11.84 -7.37 -10.64
C PHE A 221 -11.26 -6.51 -11.76
N LEU A 222 -11.15 -7.07 -12.96
CA LEU A 222 -10.66 -6.41 -14.16
C LEU A 222 -11.63 -6.65 -15.30
N HIS A 223 -11.93 -5.60 -16.07
CA HIS A 223 -12.69 -5.66 -17.31
C HIS A 223 -11.93 -4.95 -18.42
N LEU A 224 -11.63 -5.67 -19.49
CA LEU A 224 -10.95 -5.15 -20.68
C LEU A 224 -11.96 -4.67 -21.72
N PHE A 225 -11.78 -3.44 -22.20
CA PHE A 225 -12.57 -2.83 -23.29
C PHE A 225 -11.82 -2.78 -24.60
N THR A 226 -10.49 -2.76 -24.56
CA THR A 226 -9.62 -2.88 -25.74
C THR A 226 -8.37 -3.69 -25.37
N PRO A 227 -7.71 -4.35 -26.34
CA PRO A 227 -7.95 -4.34 -27.80
C PRO A 227 -9.16 -5.21 -28.26
N PRO A 228 -9.60 -5.13 -29.54
CA PRO A 228 -10.73 -5.88 -30.10
C PRO A 228 -10.76 -7.38 -29.78
N GLU A 229 -9.60 -8.02 -29.72
CA GLU A 229 -9.44 -9.44 -29.42
C GLU A 229 -9.65 -9.80 -27.94
N MET A 230 -9.62 -8.80 -27.03
CA MET A 230 -9.79 -8.94 -25.59
C MET A 230 -11.07 -8.29 -25.07
N VAL A 231 -11.88 -7.66 -25.92
CA VAL A 231 -13.11 -6.94 -25.51
C VAL A 231 -14.00 -7.84 -24.68
N ASP A 232 -14.50 -7.31 -23.57
CA ASP A 232 -15.35 -8.02 -22.60
C ASP A 232 -14.70 -9.24 -21.96
N THR A 233 -13.37 -9.33 -22.01
CA THR A 233 -12.63 -10.23 -21.14
C THR A 233 -12.67 -9.66 -19.72
N MET A 234 -13.05 -10.50 -18.78
CA MET A 234 -13.17 -10.12 -17.37
C MET A 234 -12.39 -11.11 -16.51
N MET A 235 -11.76 -10.61 -15.46
CA MET A 235 -11.00 -11.42 -14.52
C MET A 235 -11.38 -11.04 -13.10
N ILE A 236 -11.49 -12.04 -12.23
CA ILE A 236 -11.49 -11.85 -10.79
C ILE A 236 -10.31 -12.62 -10.19
N ASN A 237 -9.54 -11.95 -9.34
CA ASN A 237 -8.43 -12.52 -8.60
C ASN A 237 -8.66 -12.29 -7.10
N THR A 238 -8.54 -13.35 -6.31
CA THR A 238 -8.69 -13.30 -4.85
C THR A 238 -7.39 -13.76 -4.22
N ARG A 239 -6.75 -12.87 -3.45
CA ARG A 239 -5.55 -13.18 -2.66
C ARG A 239 -5.93 -13.54 -1.24
N TYR A 240 -5.22 -14.50 -0.67
CA TYR A 240 -5.40 -14.94 0.71
C TYR A 240 -4.31 -14.38 1.62
N ILE A 241 -4.60 -14.35 2.92
CA ILE A 241 -3.65 -13.95 3.97
C ILE A 241 -2.62 -15.07 4.20
N ASP A 242 -3.06 -16.32 4.07
CA ASP A 242 -2.18 -17.49 4.15
C ASP A 242 -1.22 -17.52 2.96
N ILE A 243 0.06 -17.29 3.26
CA ILE A 243 1.16 -17.24 2.28
C ILE A 243 1.37 -18.57 1.54
N ASN A 244 0.91 -19.69 2.09
CA ASN A 244 1.04 -21.01 1.48
C ASN A 244 -0.14 -21.34 0.57
N LYS A 245 -1.19 -20.51 0.60
CA LYS A 245 -2.39 -20.71 -0.20
C LYS A 245 -2.27 -19.90 -1.49
N SER A 246 -2.31 -20.61 -2.61
CA SER A 246 -2.33 -19.94 -3.92
C SER A 246 -3.57 -19.08 -4.09
N ASP A 247 -3.41 -17.94 -4.76
CA ASP A 247 -4.51 -17.06 -5.15
C ASP A 247 -5.56 -17.82 -5.97
N ASP A 248 -6.82 -17.37 -5.93
CA ASP A 248 -7.88 -17.87 -6.80
C ASP A 248 -8.15 -16.88 -7.92
N GLY A 249 -7.85 -17.29 -9.15
CA GLY A 249 -8.13 -16.50 -10.36
C GLY A 249 -9.19 -17.16 -11.24
N TYR A 250 -10.17 -16.38 -11.69
CA TYR A 250 -11.14 -16.80 -12.69
C TYR A 250 -11.16 -15.80 -13.84
N LEU A 251 -11.02 -16.31 -15.06
CA LEU A 251 -11.00 -15.55 -16.29
C LEU A 251 -12.23 -15.93 -17.13
N TRP A 252 -13.07 -14.94 -17.40
CA TRP A 252 -14.03 -14.99 -18.49
C TRP A 252 -13.36 -14.46 -19.75
N TYR A 253 -13.17 -15.33 -20.75
CA TYR A 253 -12.67 -14.93 -22.05
C TYR A 253 -13.81 -14.84 -23.05
N SER A 254 -14.04 -13.65 -23.59
CA SER A 254 -15.23 -13.33 -24.40
C SER A 254 -15.36 -14.21 -25.64
N GLN A 255 -14.24 -14.57 -26.29
CA GLN A 255 -14.24 -15.42 -27.48
C GLN A 255 -14.72 -16.86 -27.19
N PHE A 256 -14.39 -17.41 -26.02
CA PHE A 256 -14.79 -18.77 -25.64
C PHE A 256 -16.13 -18.81 -24.90
N ARG A 257 -16.59 -17.67 -24.40
CA ARG A 257 -17.82 -17.53 -23.60
C ARG A 257 -17.87 -18.52 -22.44
N ARG A 258 -16.75 -18.70 -21.75
CA ARG A 258 -16.62 -19.59 -20.59
C ARG A 258 -15.74 -18.97 -19.53
N ILE A 259 -16.08 -19.23 -18.27
CA ILE A 259 -15.20 -18.95 -17.13
C ILE A 259 -14.21 -20.10 -17.01
N ARG A 260 -12.92 -19.78 -16.88
CA ARG A 260 -11.85 -20.72 -16.59
C ARG A 260 -11.15 -20.31 -15.32
N ARG A 261 -10.84 -21.27 -14.45
CA ARG A 261 -9.89 -21.04 -13.36
C ARG A 261 -8.49 -20.94 -13.97
N ILE A 262 -7.77 -19.88 -13.67
CA ILE A 262 -6.37 -19.69 -14.08
C ILE A 262 -5.45 -20.17 -12.96
N GLN A 263 -4.34 -20.83 -13.33
CA GLN A 263 -3.36 -21.26 -12.34
C GLN A 263 -2.56 -20.05 -11.86
N THR A 264 -2.55 -19.84 -10.55
CA THR A 264 -1.85 -18.71 -9.92
C THR A 264 -0.38 -18.99 -9.65
N THR A 265 0.14 -20.14 -10.08
CA THR A 265 1.58 -20.39 -10.23
C THR A 265 2.15 -19.72 -11.48
N GLN A 266 1.32 -19.28 -12.43
CA GLN A 266 1.72 -18.61 -13.66
C GLN A 266 1.72 -17.08 -13.53
N ARG A 267 1.90 -16.54 -12.31
CA ARG A 267 1.90 -15.08 -12.08
C ARG A 267 3.05 -14.35 -12.77
N GLN A 268 4.11 -15.07 -13.11
CA GLN A 268 5.25 -14.60 -13.89
C GLN A 268 5.05 -14.76 -15.41
N ASP A 269 3.87 -15.22 -15.86
CA ASP A 269 3.54 -15.24 -17.28
C ASP A 269 3.21 -13.82 -17.77
N THR A 270 3.45 -13.60 -19.05
CA THR A 270 3.22 -12.31 -19.70
C THR A 270 1.73 -12.01 -19.80
N ILE A 271 1.34 -10.79 -19.43
CA ILE A 271 -0.03 -10.33 -19.58
C ILE A 271 -0.22 -9.89 -21.02
N GLY A 272 -1.03 -10.67 -21.76
CA GLY A 272 -1.44 -10.33 -23.12
C GLY A 272 -0.28 -10.16 -24.09
N GLY A 273 0.86 -10.82 -23.88
CA GLY A 273 2.05 -10.70 -24.73
C GLY A 273 2.83 -9.39 -24.55
N THR A 274 2.63 -8.69 -23.44
CA THR A 274 3.48 -7.56 -23.02
C THR A 274 4.66 -8.05 -22.19
N ASP A 275 5.61 -7.17 -21.86
CA ASP A 275 6.68 -7.47 -20.89
C ASP A 275 6.22 -7.41 -19.42
N LEU A 276 4.93 -7.14 -19.17
CA LEU A 276 4.36 -7.11 -17.82
C LEU A 276 3.92 -8.50 -17.39
N THR A 277 4.18 -8.81 -16.13
CA THR A 277 3.68 -9.99 -15.42
C THR A 277 2.62 -9.58 -14.39
N TYR A 278 1.91 -10.54 -13.81
CA TYR A 278 0.91 -10.27 -12.76
C TYR A 278 1.54 -9.75 -11.47
N ASP A 279 2.83 -9.99 -11.24
CA ASP A 279 3.55 -9.52 -10.06
C ASP A 279 4.10 -8.09 -10.23
N ASP A 280 4.09 -7.52 -11.44
CA ASP A 280 4.57 -6.15 -11.69
C ASP A 280 3.57 -5.07 -11.25
N GLU A 281 2.33 -5.46 -10.97
CA GLU A 281 1.34 -4.54 -10.42
C GLU A 281 1.87 -3.94 -9.10
N TYR A 282 1.72 -2.63 -8.92
CA TYR A 282 2.32 -1.90 -7.80
C TYR A 282 3.85 -2.03 -7.66
N CYS A 283 4.57 -2.39 -8.72
CA CYS A 283 6.01 -2.69 -8.71
C CYS A 283 6.40 -3.98 -7.98
N TRP A 284 5.47 -4.60 -7.24
CA TRP A 284 5.58 -5.92 -6.63
C TRP A 284 4.21 -6.29 -6.02
N ASP A 285 3.55 -7.30 -6.57
CA ASP A 285 2.24 -7.80 -6.11
C ASP A 285 2.28 -9.27 -5.70
N ASN A 286 3.23 -9.64 -4.83
CA ASN A 286 3.32 -10.99 -4.27
C ASN A 286 3.56 -10.94 -2.76
N HIS A 287 3.37 -12.08 -2.08
CA HIS A 287 3.70 -12.19 -0.67
C HIS A 287 5.18 -11.88 -0.41
N ILE A 288 5.47 -11.33 0.76
CA ILE A 288 6.84 -10.96 1.16
C ILE A 288 7.71 -12.19 1.47
N PRO A 289 7.25 -13.21 2.23
CA PRO A 289 8.13 -14.31 2.69
C PRO A 289 8.75 -15.24 1.64
N PRO A 290 8.17 -15.47 0.44
CA PRO A 290 8.78 -16.33 -0.58
C PRO A 290 10.17 -15.87 -1.08
N ASN A 291 10.49 -14.59 -0.90
CA ASN A 291 11.76 -14.00 -1.36
C ASN A 291 12.70 -13.66 -0.19
N ASN A 292 14.00 -13.67 -0.46
CA ASN A 292 15.02 -13.17 0.46
C ASN A 292 15.29 -11.69 0.23
N TRP A 293 15.14 -10.88 1.28
CA TRP A 293 15.30 -9.43 1.19
C TRP A 293 16.58 -8.96 1.89
N LYS A 294 17.31 -8.05 1.25
CA LYS A 294 18.52 -7.45 1.81
C LYS A 294 18.43 -5.92 1.72
N LEU A 295 18.63 -5.25 2.85
CA LEU A 295 18.77 -3.81 2.89
C LEU A 295 20.19 -3.45 2.44
N VAL A 296 20.31 -2.83 1.26
CA VAL A 296 21.60 -2.46 0.66
C VAL A 296 22.06 -1.05 1.07
N GLY A 297 21.12 -0.14 1.30
CA GLY A 297 21.40 1.22 1.73
C GLY A 297 20.21 2.16 1.50
N LYS A 298 20.45 3.45 1.74
CA LYS A 298 19.51 4.55 1.47
C LYS A 298 20.12 5.44 0.38
N LYS A 299 19.29 5.93 -0.54
CA LYS A 299 19.68 6.83 -1.61
C LYS A 299 18.62 7.89 -1.82
N GLU A 300 19.04 9.14 -2.05
CA GLU A 300 18.15 10.22 -2.46
C GLU A 300 17.82 10.05 -3.94
N MET A 301 16.53 10.16 -4.27
CA MET A 301 16.02 9.97 -5.63
C MET A 301 15.03 11.08 -5.95
N LEU A 302 14.98 11.48 -7.22
CA LEU A 302 13.87 12.28 -7.73
C LEU A 302 12.65 11.37 -7.86
N CYS A 303 11.54 11.79 -7.26
CA CYS A 303 10.28 11.07 -7.32
C CYS A 303 9.26 11.90 -8.13
N ALA A 304 8.41 11.20 -8.89
CA ALA A 304 7.28 11.85 -9.54
C ALA A 304 6.32 12.42 -8.47
N ARG A 305 5.85 13.64 -8.71
CA ARG A 305 4.76 14.25 -7.96
C ARG A 305 3.60 14.45 -8.93
N HIS A 306 2.50 13.78 -8.64
CA HIS A 306 1.22 13.98 -9.31
C HIS A 306 0.37 14.97 -8.52
#